data_AF-A0AAD9WIC1-F1
#
_entry.id   AF-A0AAD9WIC1-F1
#
_cell.length_a   1.000
_cell.length_b   1.000
_cell.length_c   1.000
_cell.angle_alpha   90.00
_cell.angle_beta   90.00
_cell.angle_gamma   90.00
#
_symmetry.space_group_name_H-M   'P 1'
#
loop_
_entity.id
_entity.type
_entity.pdbx_description
1 polymer ?
#
loop_
_entity_poly.entity_id
_entity_poly.type
_entity_poly.pdbx_seq_one_letter_code
_entity_poly.pdbx_strand_id
1 'polypeptide(L)'
;DTKKTLHLLALDGAKERLHLCKADLLEVGSFESIVDGCDGVFHTASPVLLTPKDPKMELIDPAVKGTINVLSSCAEVPTIKRVVITSSMASVAFNGKTLTPDVTLDESWFSHPVFCQKSELWYPVSKTLTEEAAWRFGREKAIDLFMMHPGLTRRLTFGFAKSRCEDQKPSVPTYKISNDKARSLGIGFTPLE
;
A
#
# COMPACT_ATOMS: atom_id res chain seq x y z
N ASP A 1 -19.00 -2.94 -12.39
CA ASP A 1 -19.43 -1.58 -12.80
C ASP A 1 -18.61 -1.17 -14.00
N THR A 2 -19.24 -1.13 -15.17
CA THR A 2 -18.59 -0.86 -16.45
C THR A 2 -17.87 0.50 -16.45
N LYS A 3 -18.38 1.53 -15.77
CA LYS A 3 -17.70 2.83 -15.69
C LYS A 3 -16.36 2.73 -14.97
N LYS A 4 -16.27 1.87 -13.96
CA LYS A 4 -15.04 1.66 -13.17
C LYS A 4 -14.03 0.74 -13.86
N THR A 5 -14.47 -0.18 -14.73
CA THR A 5 -13.58 -1.23 -15.26
C THR A 5 -13.21 -1.05 -16.72
N LEU A 6 -13.92 -0.24 -17.50
CA LEU A 6 -13.67 -0.06 -18.94
C LEU A 6 -12.23 0.35 -19.26
N HIS A 7 -11.65 1.26 -18.47
CA HIS A 7 -10.29 1.73 -18.72
C HIS A 7 -9.23 0.64 -18.49
N LEU A 8 -9.51 -0.36 -17.64
CA LEU A 8 -8.62 -1.50 -17.40
C LEU A 8 -8.71 -2.50 -18.56
N LEU A 9 -9.94 -2.75 -19.05
CA LEU A 9 -10.19 -3.63 -20.18
C LEU A 9 -9.68 -3.06 -21.51
N ALA A 10 -9.45 -1.75 -21.57
CA ALA A 10 -8.88 -1.05 -22.72
C ALA A 10 -7.34 -1.10 -22.77
N LEU A 11 -6.67 -1.63 -21.75
CA LEU A 11 -5.20 -1.78 -21.75
C LEU A 11 -4.75 -2.84 -22.75
N ASP A 12 -3.56 -2.65 -23.32
CA ASP A 12 -2.98 -3.60 -24.27
C ASP A 12 -2.75 -4.98 -23.63
N GLY A 13 -3.33 -6.01 -24.25
CA GLY A 13 -3.26 -7.38 -23.75
C GLY A 13 -4.18 -7.71 -22.56
N ALA A 14 -5.11 -6.80 -22.20
CA ALA A 14 -6.07 -7.05 -21.13
C ALA A 14 -7.06 -8.16 -21.48
N LYS A 15 -7.50 -8.27 -22.74
CA LYS A 15 -8.47 -9.29 -23.16
C LYS A 15 -7.96 -10.71 -22.95
N GLU A 16 -6.65 -10.91 -23.03
CA GLU A 16 -5.99 -12.21 -22.94
C GLU A 16 -5.50 -12.55 -21.53
N ARG A 17 -5.18 -11.53 -20.70
CA ARG A 17 -4.46 -11.73 -19.43
C ARG A 17 -5.12 -11.10 -18.19
N LEU A 18 -6.10 -10.21 -18.37
CA LEU A 18 -6.77 -9.55 -17.25
C LEU A 18 -8.09 -10.26 -16.93
N HIS A 19 -8.16 -10.83 -15.73
CA HIS A 19 -9.39 -11.41 -15.19
C HIS A 19 -9.93 -10.48 -14.10
N LEU A 20 -11.14 -9.95 -14.31
CA LEU A 20 -11.82 -9.12 -13.31
C LEU A 20 -12.71 -10.00 -12.44
N CYS A 21 -12.30 -10.17 -11.18
CA CYS A 21 -13.07 -10.91 -10.19
C CYS A 21 -13.80 -9.93 -9.24
N LYS A 22 -15.02 -10.29 -8.84
CA LYS A 22 -15.73 -9.54 -7.80
C LYS A 22 -15.26 -10.07 -6.44
N ALA A 23 -14.78 -9.17 -5.59
CA ALA A 23 -14.46 -9.47 -4.20
C ALA A 23 -14.77 -8.28 -3.29
N ASP A 24 -15.01 -8.57 -2.01
CA ASP A 24 -15.14 -7.57 -0.96
C ASP A 24 -14.13 -7.87 0.16
N LEU A 25 -13.41 -6.84 0.61
CA LEU A 25 -12.42 -6.96 1.69
C LEU A 25 -13.01 -7.51 2.99
N LEU A 26 -14.27 -7.17 3.29
CA LEU A 26 -14.91 -7.50 4.56
C LEU A 26 -15.75 -8.78 4.48
N GLU A 27 -15.93 -9.35 3.28
CA GLU A 27 -16.61 -10.61 3.08
C GLU A 27 -15.61 -11.77 3.20
N VAL A 28 -15.73 -12.56 4.26
CA VAL A 28 -14.85 -13.72 4.48
C VAL A 28 -15.03 -14.73 3.35
N GLY A 29 -13.92 -15.25 2.82
CA GLY A 29 -13.92 -16.22 1.71
C GLY A 29 -13.98 -15.59 0.32
N SER A 30 -14.18 -14.28 0.21
CA SER A 30 -14.31 -13.57 -1.08
C SER A 30 -13.06 -13.65 -1.97
N PHE A 31 -11.91 -14.02 -1.40
CA PHE A 31 -10.63 -14.12 -2.11
C PHE A 31 -10.15 -15.55 -2.35
N GLU A 32 -10.77 -16.58 -1.76
CA GLU A 32 -10.26 -17.97 -1.79
C GLU A 32 -10.08 -18.49 -3.21
N SER A 33 -11.10 -18.36 -4.06
CA SER A 33 -11.03 -18.78 -5.46
C SER A 33 -10.22 -17.84 -6.35
N ILE A 34 -9.97 -16.60 -5.90
CA ILE A 34 -9.25 -15.59 -6.68
C ILE A 34 -7.75 -15.79 -6.56
N VAL A 35 -7.27 -16.16 -5.36
CA VAL A 35 -5.85 -16.36 -5.10
C VAL A 35 -5.40 -17.79 -5.42
N ASP A 36 -6.34 -18.72 -5.65
CA ASP A 36 -6.04 -20.07 -6.09
C ASP A 36 -5.27 -20.07 -7.42
N GLY A 37 -4.22 -20.88 -7.49
CA GLY A 37 -3.32 -20.95 -8.65
C GLY A 37 -2.40 -19.74 -8.86
N CYS A 38 -2.43 -18.73 -7.97
CA CYS A 38 -1.51 -17.60 -8.06
C CYS A 38 -0.13 -17.94 -7.48
N ASP A 39 0.94 -17.44 -8.10
CA ASP A 39 2.32 -17.50 -7.58
C ASP A 39 2.62 -16.41 -6.54
N GLY A 40 1.88 -15.31 -6.56
CA GLY A 40 2.08 -14.18 -5.66
C GLY A 40 0.90 -13.22 -5.69
N VAL A 41 0.73 -12.46 -4.62
CA VAL A 41 -0.44 -11.59 -4.42
C VAL A 41 -0.01 -10.17 -4.09
N PHE A 42 -0.59 -9.19 -4.79
CA PHE A 42 -0.41 -7.77 -4.49
C PHE A 42 -1.64 -7.23 -3.78
N HIS A 43 -1.58 -7.12 -2.45
CA HIS A 43 -2.65 -6.53 -1.65
C HIS A 43 -2.50 -5.02 -1.58
N THR A 44 -3.25 -4.33 -2.43
CA THR A 44 -3.24 -2.86 -2.56
C THR A 44 -4.47 -2.19 -1.92
N ALA A 45 -5.53 -2.95 -1.70
CA ALA A 45 -6.83 -2.42 -1.31
C ALA A 45 -6.85 -2.06 0.18
N SER A 46 -7.16 -0.81 0.48
CA SER A 46 -7.21 -0.27 1.84
C SER A 46 -8.08 0.98 1.87
N PRO A 47 -8.92 1.20 2.90
CA PRO A 47 -9.66 2.45 3.04
C PRO A 47 -8.70 3.63 3.23
N VAL A 48 -9.00 4.76 2.59
CA VAL A 48 -8.21 5.99 2.67
C VAL A 48 -9.13 7.14 3.06
N LEU A 49 -9.23 7.41 4.36
CA LEU A 49 -10.02 8.51 4.93
C LEU A 49 -9.12 9.34 5.84
N LEU A 50 -8.98 10.63 5.53
CA LEU A 50 -8.18 11.56 6.35
C LEU A 50 -8.98 12.13 7.53
N THR A 51 -10.30 12.25 7.37
CA THR A 51 -11.22 12.80 8.37
C THR A 51 -12.43 11.87 8.57
N PRO A 52 -12.22 10.65 9.11
CA PRO A 52 -13.33 9.73 9.41
C PRO A 52 -14.19 10.29 10.55
N LYS A 53 -15.50 10.03 10.52
CA LYS A 53 -16.40 10.40 11.63
C LYS A 53 -16.27 9.42 12.79
N ASP A 54 -16.18 8.14 12.46
CA ASP A 54 -15.81 7.07 13.37
C ASP A 54 -14.52 6.41 12.86
N PRO A 55 -13.34 6.83 13.38
CA PRO A 55 -12.06 6.28 12.96
C PRO A 55 -11.96 4.77 13.10
N LYS A 56 -12.65 4.19 14.09
CA LYS A 56 -12.59 2.76 14.33
C LYS A 56 -13.38 2.01 13.26
N MET A 57 -14.66 2.34 13.10
CA MET A 57 -15.57 1.62 12.21
C MET A 57 -15.34 1.91 10.73
N GLU A 58 -14.97 3.15 10.38
CA GLU A 58 -14.85 3.57 8.98
C GLU A 58 -13.46 3.33 8.39
N LEU A 59 -12.43 3.20 9.24
CA LEU A 59 -11.03 3.21 8.79
C LEU A 59 -10.14 2.13 9.40
N ILE A 60 -10.09 1.98 10.72
CA ILE A 60 -9.15 1.04 11.38
C ILE A 60 -9.62 -0.40 11.23
N ASP A 61 -10.83 -0.71 11.71
CA ASP A 61 -11.41 -2.05 11.65
C ASP A 61 -11.45 -2.61 10.21
N PRO A 62 -11.95 -1.88 9.19
CA PRO A 62 -12.00 -2.41 7.84
C PRO A 62 -10.61 -2.60 7.23
N ALA A 63 -9.62 -1.76 7.54
CA ALA A 63 -8.26 -1.92 7.04
C ALA A 63 -7.59 -3.19 7.62
N VAL A 64 -7.70 -3.38 8.94
CA VAL A 64 -7.13 -4.56 9.62
C VAL A 64 -7.86 -5.83 9.19
N LYS A 65 -9.19 -5.86 9.31
CA LYS A 65 -10.01 -7.05 8.97
C LYS A 65 -9.84 -7.43 7.50
N GLY A 66 -9.87 -6.45 6.59
CA GLY A 66 -9.70 -6.69 5.17
C GLY A 66 -8.32 -7.27 4.83
N THR A 67 -7.27 -6.75 5.46
CA THR A 67 -5.91 -7.27 5.25
C THR A 67 -5.75 -8.69 5.77
N ILE A 68 -6.27 -8.98 6.97
CA ILE A 68 -6.23 -10.34 7.52
C ILE A 68 -7.07 -11.31 6.69
N ASN A 69 -8.21 -10.88 6.14
CA ASN A 69 -9.03 -11.71 5.27
C ASN A 69 -8.25 -12.15 4.02
N VAL A 70 -7.61 -11.20 3.31
CA VAL A 70 -6.77 -11.51 2.13
C VAL A 70 -5.62 -12.42 2.49
N LEU A 71 -4.90 -12.13 3.59
CA LEU A 71 -3.79 -12.98 4.04
C LEU A 71 -4.24 -14.37 4.46
N SER A 72 -5.44 -14.50 5.03
CA SER A 72 -6.01 -15.80 5.39
C SER A 72 -6.25 -16.64 4.15
N SER A 73 -6.86 -16.08 3.09
CA SER A 73 -7.01 -16.79 1.82
C SER A 73 -5.65 -17.16 1.20
N CYS A 74 -4.63 -16.30 1.31
CA CYS A 74 -3.31 -16.61 0.79
C CYS A 74 -2.61 -17.75 1.57
N ALA A 75 -2.85 -17.85 2.88
CA ALA A 75 -2.25 -18.87 3.73
C ALA A 75 -2.66 -20.30 3.34
N GLU A 76 -3.85 -20.45 2.75
CA GLU A 76 -4.43 -21.75 2.38
C GLU A 76 -4.01 -22.20 0.97
N VAL A 77 -3.26 -21.38 0.21
CA VAL A 77 -2.87 -21.68 -1.18
C VAL A 77 -1.35 -21.92 -1.27
N PRO A 78 -0.90 -23.19 -1.44
CA PRO A 78 0.53 -23.54 -1.42
C PRO A 78 1.35 -22.96 -2.58
N THR A 79 0.72 -22.55 -3.68
CA THR A 79 1.43 -21.98 -4.84
C THR A 79 1.92 -20.56 -4.59
N ILE A 80 1.37 -19.86 -3.59
CA ILE A 80 1.74 -18.48 -3.27
C ILE A 80 3.12 -18.46 -2.62
N LYS A 81 4.07 -17.85 -3.31
CA LYS A 81 5.46 -17.71 -2.87
C LYS A 81 5.69 -16.46 -2.05
N ARG A 82 4.94 -15.38 -2.32
CA ARG A 82 5.08 -14.08 -1.65
C ARG A 82 3.81 -13.26 -1.75
N VAL A 83 3.49 -12.55 -0.67
CA VAL A 83 2.46 -11.51 -0.66
C VAL A 83 3.10 -10.14 -0.48
N VAL A 84 2.80 -9.22 -1.40
CA VAL A 84 3.24 -7.83 -1.37
C VAL A 84 2.09 -6.96 -0.89
N ILE A 85 2.28 -6.24 0.22
CA ILE A 85 1.25 -5.34 0.79
C ILE A 85 1.63 -3.88 0.53
N THR A 86 0.67 -3.09 0.07
CA THR A 86 0.81 -1.63 -0.02
C THR A 86 0.53 -0.98 1.33
N SER A 87 1.58 -0.76 2.09
CA SER A 87 1.55 0.07 3.30
C SER A 87 1.61 1.56 2.94
N SER A 88 2.28 2.40 3.73
CA SER A 88 2.42 3.83 3.49
C SER A 88 3.56 4.41 4.34
N MET A 89 4.17 5.51 3.90
CA MET A 89 5.03 6.32 4.79
C MET A 89 4.31 6.76 6.08
N ALA A 90 2.96 6.72 6.10
CA ALA A 90 2.15 6.96 7.29
C ALA A 90 2.40 5.98 8.45
N SER A 91 2.86 4.75 8.19
CA SER A 91 3.27 3.80 9.24
C SER A 91 4.75 3.91 9.64
N VAL A 92 5.50 4.84 9.02
CA VAL A 92 6.95 5.02 9.23
C VAL A 92 7.25 6.36 9.94
N ALA A 93 6.71 7.46 9.43
CA ALA A 93 7.21 8.80 9.74
C ALA A 93 6.64 9.45 11.02
N PHE A 94 5.60 8.88 11.64
CA PHE A 94 4.81 9.56 12.69
C PHE A 94 5.04 8.97 14.08
N ASN A 95 6.21 9.27 14.67
CA ASN A 95 6.60 8.74 15.98
C ASN A 95 6.88 9.82 17.04
N GLY A 96 6.55 11.08 16.75
CA GLY A 96 6.74 12.21 17.66
C GLY A 96 8.15 12.80 17.66
N LYS A 97 9.10 12.21 16.92
CA LYS A 97 10.41 12.84 16.68
C LYS A 97 10.27 14.00 15.71
N THR A 98 11.01 15.07 15.95
CA THR A 98 11.07 16.22 15.04
C THR A 98 11.78 15.81 13.75
N LEU A 99 11.13 16.04 12.61
CA LEU A 99 11.73 15.85 11.30
C LEU A 99 12.41 17.15 10.87
N THR A 100 13.75 17.17 10.95
CA THR A 100 14.59 18.26 10.44
C THR A 100 15.23 17.85 9.11
N PRO A 101 15.72 18.79 8.28
CA PRO A 101 16.27 18.49 6.95
C PRO A 101 17.45 17.51 6.93
N ASP A 102 18.14 17.34 8.06
CA ASP A 102 19.25 16.42 8.30
C ASP A 102 18.81 15.00 8.69
N VAL A 103 17.53 14.80 9.05
CA VAL A 103 16.99 13.48 9.39
C VAL A 103 16.72 12.69 8.11
N THR A 104 17.37 11.52 8.01
CA THR A 104 17.06 10.53 6.96
C THR A 104 16.03 9.55 7.49
N LEU A 105 14.87 9.49 6.83
CA LEU A 105 13.85 8.48 7.08
C LEU A 105 14.21 7.20 6.33
N ASP A 106 14.20 6.08 7.03
CA ASP A 106 14.40 4.75 6.46
C ASP A 106 13.47 3.73 7.14
N GLU A 107 13.56 2.47 6.73
CA GLU A 107 12.71 1.38 7.20
C GLU A 107 12.98 0.95 8.66
N SER A 108 13.94 1.59 9.35
CA SER A 108 14.10 1.42 10.80
C SER A 108 13.14 2.30 11.61
N TRP A 109 12.47 3.25 10.94
CA TRP A 109 11.47 4.12 11.55
C TRP A 109 10.09 3.45 11.52
N PHE A 110 9.38 3.59 12.63
CA PHE A 110 8.00 3.13 12.77
C PHE A 110 7.19 4.23 13.44
N SER A 111 6.01 4.50 12.91
CA SER A 111 5.01 5.35 13.55
C SER A 111 4.57 4.77 14.88
N HIS A 112 4.19 5.62 15.82
CA HIS A 112 3.68 5.20 17.13
C HIS A 112 2.16 5.40 17.20
N PRO A 113 1.34 4.34 17.24
CA PRO A 113 -0.12 4.46 17.23
C PRO A 113 -0.64 5.38 18.33
N VAL A 114 -0.09 5.30 19.55
CA VAL A 114 -0.49 6.15 20.69
C VAL A 114 -0.21 7.63 20.43
N PHE A 115 0.92 7.96 19.81
CA PHE A 115 1.25 9.34 19.43
C PHE A 115 0.29 9.84 18.34
N CYS A 116 0.06 9.03 17.31
CA CYS A 116 -0.84 9.37 16.22
C CYS A 116 -2.28 9.57 16.71
N GLN A 117 -2.78 8.70 17.61
CA GLN A 117 -4.13 8.83 18.20
C GLN A 117 -4.28 10.13 19.00
N LYS A 118 -3.29 10.48 19.84
CA LYS A 118 -3.30 11.74 20.61
C LYS A 118 -3.30 12.99 19.72
N SER A 119 -2.74 12.87 18.51
CA SER A 119 -2.67 13.93 17.51
C SER A 119 -3.82 13.85 16.49
N GLU A 120 -4.80 12.98 16.73
CA GLU A 120 -5.95 12.73 15.84
C GLU A 120 -5.57 12.33 14.40
N LEU A 121 -4.38 11.76 14.23
CA LEU A 121 -3.84 11.27 12.97
C LEU A 121 -4.34 9.85 12.68
N TRP A 122 -5.64 9.72 12.41
CA TRP A 122 -6.31 8.41 12.29
C TRP A 122 -5.84 7.55 11.11
N TYR A 123 -5.45 8.15 9.99
CA TYR A 123 -4.90 7.41 8.85
C TYR A 123 -3.54 6.75 9.17
N PRO A 124 -2.55 7.47 9.74
CA PRO A 124 -1.35 6.85 10.31
C PRO A 124 -1.66 5.74 11.33
N VAL A 125 -2.63 5.93 12.23
CA VAL A 125 -3.03 4.87 13.18
C VAL A 125 -3.49 3.62 12.44
N SER A 126 -4.42 3.76 11.49
CA SER A 126 -4.96 2.64 10.72
C SER A 126 -3.88 1.90 9.95
N LYS A 127 -3.01 2.62 9.22
CA LYS A 127 -1.90 2.00 8.47
C LYS A 127 -0.91 1.29 9.40
N THR A 128 -0.55 1.89 10.52
CA THR A 128 0.40 1.28 11.47
C THR A 128 -0.17 -0.01 12.08
N LEU A 129 -1.41 0.02 12.58
CA LEU A 129 -2.06 -1.15 13.18
C LEU A 129 -2.30 -2.27 12.16
N THR A 130 -2.64 -1.91 10.91
CA THR A 130 -2.80 -2.88 9.82
C THR A 130 -1.47 -3.56 9.50
N GLU A 131 -0.38 -2.79 9.49
CA GLU A 131 0.96 -3.31 9.23
C GLU A 131 1.43 -4.28 10.33
N GLU A 132 1.27 -3.88 11.60
CA GLU A 132 1.59 -4.73 12.75
C GLU A 132 0.79 -6.04 12.74
N ALA A 133 -0.51 -5.96 12.44
CA ALA A 133 -1.38 -7.13 12.34
C ALA A 133 -0.96 -8.06 11.19
N ALA A 134 -0.66 -7.51 10.01
CA ALA A 134 -0.20 -8.26 8.86
C ALA A 134 1.13 -8.97 9.14
N TRP A 135 2.10 -8.28 9.72
CA TRP A 135 3.38 -8.89 10.10
C TRP A 135 3.23 -10.01 11.13
N ARG A 136 2.37 -9.80 12.14
CA ARG A 136 2.09 -10.83 13.14
C ARG A 136 1.48 -12.07 12.48
N PHE A 137 0.45 -11.88 11.67
CA PHE A 137 -0.23 -12.97 10.96
C PHE A 137 0.72 -13.71 10.00
N GLY A 138 1.52 -12.97 9.22
CA GLY A 138 2.48 -13.56 8.29
C GLY A 138 3.52 -14.45 8.99
N ARG A 139 4.02 -14.02 10.17
CA ARG A 139 4.90 -14.86 10.99
C ARG A 139 4.20 -16.11 11.52
N GLU A 140 2.97 -15.97 12.00
CA GLU A 140 2.18 -17.10 12.55
C GLU A 140 1.85 -18.15 11.48
N LYS A 141 1.58 -17.71 10.24
CA LYS A 141 1.23 -18.57 9.10
C LYS A 141 2.40 -18.91 8.18
N ALA A 142 3.61 -18.48 8.52
CA ALA A 142 4.82 -18.65 7.70
C ALA A 142 4.67 -18.14 6.24
N ILE A 143 3.94 -17.04 6.05
CA ILE A 143 3.80 -16.37 4.75
C ILE A 143 5.00 -15.45 4.53
N ASP A 144 5.65 -15.55 3.37
CA ASP A 144 6.65 -14.58 2.94
C ASP A 144 5.96 -13.26 2.58
N LEU A 145 6.12 -12.25 3.44
CA LEU A 145 5.54 -10.92 3.29
C LEU A 145 6.61 -9.91 2.88
N PHE A 146 6.24 -9.07 1.91
CA PHE A 146 6.96 -7.85 1.58
C PHE A 146 6.02 -6.65 1.66
N MET A 147 6.53 -5.51 2.12
CA MET A 147 5.74 -4.30 2.28
C MET A 147 6.37 -3.13 1.54
N MET A 148 5.51 -2.39 0.84
CA MET A 148 5.89 -1.15 0.19
C MET A 148 5.30 0.03 0.96
N HIS A 149 6.12 1.05 1.23
CA HIS A 149 5.72 2.26 1.96
C HIS A 149 5.75 3.48 1.05
N PRO A 150 4.78 3.64 0.13
CA PRO A 150 4.73 4.81 -0.75
C PRO A 150 4.46 6.09 0.05
N GLY A 151 5.06 7.19 -0.42
CA GLY A 151 4.68 8.55 -0.05
C GLY A 151 3.41 8.99 -0.76
N LEU A 152 3.22 10.31 -0.91
CA LEU A 152 2.09 10.84 -1.67
C LEU A 152 2.21 10.45 -3.14
N THR A 153 1.30 9.60 -3.62
CA THR A 153 1.21 9.25 -5.04
C THR A 153 0.35 10.27 -5.78
N ARG A 154 0.85 10.78 -6.91
CA ARG A 154 0.11 11.69 -7.80
C ARG A 154 -0.09 11.00 -9.14
N ARG A 155 -1.28 11.20 -9.74
CA ARG A 155 -1.54 10.75 -11.11
C ARG A 155 -0.76 11.64 -12.09
N LEU A 156 0.14 11.05 -12.86
CA LEU A 156 0.66 11.66 -14.07
C LEU A 156 -0.41 11.52 -15.15
N THR A 157 -1.23 12.55 -15.33
CA THR A 157 -2.20 12.57 -16.42
C THR A 157 -1.46 13.03 -17.68
N PHE A 158 -0.87 12.11 -18.44
CA PHE A 158 -0.43 12.38 -19.80
C PHE A 158 -1.65 12.42 -20.72
N GLY A 159 -2.27 13.59 -20.82
CA GLY A 159 -3.33 13.88 -21.76
C GLY A 159 -3.12 15.28 -22.30
N PHE A 160 -3.09 15.41 -23.64
CA PHE A 160 -3.00 16.68 -24.36
C PHE A 160 -3.91 17.76 -23.77
N ALA A 161 -3.34 18.62 -22.94
CA ALA A 161 -3.86 19.94 -22.63
C ALA A 161 -2.69 20.91 -22.78
N LYS A 162 -2.82 21.82 -23.76
CA LYS A 162 -1.95 22.98 -23.93
C LYS A 162 -2.03 23.86 -22.68
N SER A 163 -1.23 23.57 -21.68
CA SER A 163 -0.72 24.59 -20.76
C SER A 163 0.71 24.23 -20.42
N ARG A 164 1.62 25.10 -20.87
CA ARG A 164 3.05 25.00 -20.61
C ARG A 164 3.28 24.87 -19.11
N CYS A 165 4.30 24.09 -18.78
CA CYS A 165 4.91 24.01 -17.47
C CYS A 165 5.47 25.40 -17.11
N GLU A 166 4.69 26.21 -16.40
CA GLU A 166 5.19 27.21 -15.46
C GLU A 166 5.12 26.49 -14.10
N ASP A 167 6.05 25.61 -13.74
CA ASP A 167 7.41 25.93 -13.34
C ASP A 167 8.36 24.75 -13.66
N GLN A 168 9.45 25.01 -14.38
CA GLN A 168 10.57 24.07 -14.57
C GLN A 168 11.39 23.89 -13.28
N LYS A 169 10.77 23.41 -12.20
CA LYS A 169 11.52 22.84 -11.08
C LYS A 169 10.91 21.49 -10.74
N PRO A 170 11.67 20.38 -10.86
CA PRO A 170 11.25 19.12 -10.30
C PRO A 170 10.90 19.35 -8.83
N SER A 171 9.76 18.86 -8.36
CA SER A 171 9.51 18.80 -6.92
C SER A 171 10.55 17.85 -6.35
N VAL A 172 11.65 18.42 -5.84
CA VAL A 172 12.72 17.66 -5.20
C VAL A 172 12.09 16.98 -3.99
N PRO A 173 12.15 15.64 -3.89
CA PRO A 173 11.71 14.96 -2.67
C PRO A 173 12.48 15.59 -1.50
N THR A 174 11.79 16.07 -0.49
CA THR A 174 12.40 16.63 0.74
C THR A 174 13.07 15.56 1.59
N TYR A 175 13.04 14.29 1.15
CA TYR A 175 13.63 13.15 1.83
C TYR A 175 14.44 12.32 0.83
N LYS A 176 15.63 11.88 1.26
CA LYS A 176 16.50 11.01 0.46
C LYS A 176 16.18 9.55 0.79
N ILE A 177 15.71 8.79 -0.20
CA ILE A 177 15.66 7.32 -0.10
C ILE A 177 17.10 6.81 -0.31
N SER A 178 17.56 5.90 0.56
CA SER A 178 18.90 5.31 0.42
C SER A 178 18.97 4.39 -0.79
N ASN A 179 19.70 4.81 -1.82
CA ASN A 179 19.91 4.03 -3.06
C ASN A 179 20.62 2.69 -2.78
N ASP A 180 21.51 2.65 -1.80
CA ASP A 180 22.27 1.46 -1.45
C ASP A 180 21.36 0.41 -0.79
N LYS A 181 20.40 0.87 0.03
CA LYS A 181 19.42 -0.02 0.68
C LYS A 181 18.40 -0.56 -0.31
N ALA A 182 17.90 0.28 -1.23
CA ALA A 182 17.03 -0.16 -2.31
C ALA A 182 17.72 -1.22 -3.20
N ARG A 183 19.00 -1.03 -3.55
CA ARG A 183 19.79 -2.05 -4.29
C ARG A 183 19.95 -3.34 -3.50
N SER A 184 20.20 -3.26 -2.18
CA SER A 184 20.31 -4.45 -1.31
C SER A 184 19.01 -5.26 -1.22
N LEU A 185 17.86 -4.61 -1.46
CA LEU A 185 16.54 -5.23 -1.52
C LEU A 185 16.15 -5.70 -2.93
N GLY A 186 17.08 -5.66 -3.89
CA GLY A 186 16.83 -6.06 -5.28
C GLY A 186 15.99 -5.05 -6.08
N ILE A 187 15.81 -3.83 -5.56
CA ILE A 187 15.05 -2.77 -6.22
C ILE A 187 16.00 -2.02 -7.16
N GLY A 188 15.84 -2.24 -8.46
CA GLY A 188 16.48 -1.44 -9.50
C GLY A 188 15.67 -0.18 -9.80
N PHE A 189 16.27 0.99 -9.69
CA PHE A 189 15.66 2.23 -10.19
C PHE A 189 15.90 2.34 -11.69
N THR A 190 14.85 2.26 -12.49
CA THR A 190 14.91 2.60 -13.91
C THR A 190 14.98 4.13 -14.04
N PRO A 191 16.03 4.70 -14.65
CA PRO A 191 16.05 6.12 -14.95
C PRO A 191 14.86 6.48 -15.82
N LEU A 192 14.15 7.55 -15.45
CA LEU A 192 13.24 8.22 -16.37
C LEU A 192 14.10 9.20 -17.17
N GLU A 193 14.51 8.79 -18.38
CA GLU A 193 14.96 9.72 -19.43
C GLU A 193 13.77 10.52 -19.98
#